data_AF-A0AAF0T4X9-F1
#
_entry.id   AF-A0AAF0T4X9-F1
#
_cell.length_a   1.000
_cell.length_b   1.000
_cell.length_c   1.000
_cell.angle_alpha   90.00
_cell.angle_beta   90.00
_cell.angle_gamma   90.00
#
_symmetry.space_group_name_H-M   'P 1'
#
loop_
_entity.id
_entity.type
_entity.pdbx_description
1 polymer ?
#
loop_
_entity_poly.entity_id
_entity_poly.type
_entity_poly.pdbx_seq_one_letter_code
_entity_poly.pdbx_strand_id
1 'polypeptide(L)'
;MIVPQNKTPHEMLHLSDIDDQESLRIQMPLLMFYKYNSSMEGKDPAKIIKDGLSNTLVLYYPLAGRIVEGPNRKLMVNCNSEGIMFIEADANVELEKLGDSIIPPCPYIEELLYNEPGSDGIIGCTLMLVQGLELDDLDLDFYLQDSRDLELVLESGGLDLDRFELECMNS
;
A
#
# COMPACT_ATOMS: atom_id res chain seq x y z
N MET A 1 2.93 -14.18 -0.65
CA MET A 1 3.96 -14.14 -1.70
C MET A 1 3.33 -14.38 -3.06
N ILE A 2 3.72 -13.61 -4.07
CA ILE A 2 3.32 -13.79 -5.47
C ILE A 2 4.56 -14.16 -6.27
N VAL A 3 4.51 -15.29 -6.98
CA VAL A 3 5.60 -15.79 -7.83
C VAL A 3 5.26 -15.61 -9.31
N PRO A 4 6.26 -15.60 -10.22
CA PRO A 4 6.00 -15.62 -11.66
C PRO A 4 5.11 -16.81 -12.05
N GLN A 5 4.13 -16.58 -12.92
CA GLN A 5 3.18 -17.62 -13.34
C GLN A 5 3.87 -18.78 -14.10
N ASN A 6 4.93 -18.47 -14.84
CA ASN A 6 5.71 -19.41 -15.63
C ASN A 6 7.16 -19.44 -15.17
N LYS A 7 7.90 -20.49 -15.57
CA LYS A 7 9.34 -20.56 -15.32
C LYS A 7 10.06 -19.38 -15.96
N THR A 8 10.94 -18.78 -15.18
CA THR A 8 11.81 -17.68 -15.59
C THR A 8 13.28 -18.12 -15.57
N PRO A 9 14.18 -17.37 -16.23
CA PRO A 9 15.61 -17.62 -16.14
C PRO A 9 16.10 -17.60 -14.68
N HIS A 10 16.95 -18.56 -14.33
CA HIS A 10 17.66 -18.57 -13.06
C HIS A 10 19.09 -18.10 -13.30
N GLU A 11 19.38 -16.87 -12.90
CA GLU A 11 20.66 -16.23 -13.18
C GLU A 11 21.02 -15.16 -12.14
N MET A 12 22.28 -14.75 -12.17
CA MET A 12 22.81 -13.65 -11.37
C MET A 12 22.97 -12.43 -12.26
N LEU A 13 22.21 -11.36 -11.98
CA LEU A 13 22.31 -10.10 -12.71
C LEU A 13 23.13 -9.10 -11.89
N HIS A 14 24.22 -8.59 -12.46
CA HIS A 14 25.03 -7.58 -11.80
C HIS A 14 24.34 -6.22 -11.89
N LEU A 15 24.28 -5.49 -10.77
CA LEU A 15 23.86 -4.09 -10.80
C LEU A 15 24.92 -3.24 -11.49
N SER A 16 24.47 -2.23 -12.25
CA SER A 16 25.38 -1.24 -12.82
C SER A 16 26.05 -0.42 -11.71
N ASP A 17 27.09 0.33 -12.03
CA ASP A 17 27.72 1.22 -11.04
C ASP A 17 26.80 2.38 -10.62
N ILE A 18 25.77 2.70 -11.42
CA ILE A 18 24.75 3.66 -11.05
C ILE A 18 23.81 3.05 -10.00
N ASP A 19 23.36 1.81 -10.21
CA ASP A 19 22.38 1.14 -9.35
C ASP A 19 22.98 0.59 -8.04
N ASP A 20 24.32 0.50 -7.96
CA ASP A 20 25.06 -0.06 -6.81
C ASP A 20 25.50 1.00 -5.78
N GLN A 21 25.09 2.26 -5.97
CA GLN A 21 25.42 3.35 -5.05
C GLN A 21 24.79 3.13 -3.67
N GLU A 22 25.57 3.33 -2.60
CA GLU A 22 25.11 3.12 -1.22
C GLU A 22 23.88 3.97 -0.87
N SER A 23 23.75 5.19 -1.42
CA SER A 23 22.59 6.07 -1.20
C SER A 23 21.29 5.58 -1.85
N LEU A 24 21.37 4.64 -2.79
CA LEU A 24 20.20 4.04 -3.45
C LEU A 24 19.77 2.74 -2.76
N ARG A 25 20.48 2.31 -1.71
CA ARG A 25 20.19 1.08 -0.97
C ARG A 25 19.06 1.27 0.04
N ILE A 26 17.93 1.80 -0.44
CA ILE A 26 16.73 2.12 0.34
C ILE A 26 15.50 1.53 -0.33
N GLN A 27 14.47 1.21 0.46
CA GLN A 27 13.14 0.92 -0.08
C GLN A 27 12.40 2.24 -0.28
N MET A 28 11.92 2.48 -1.50
CA MET A 28 11.18 3.69 -1.85
C MET A 28 9.67 3.39 -1.80
N PRO A 29 8.91 3.97 -0.85
CA PRO A 29 7.48 3.78 -0.80
C PRO A 29 6.77 4.54 -1.94
N LEU A 30 5.70 3.95 -2.48
CA LEU A 30 4.81 4.58 -3.45
C LEU A 30 3.36 4.31 -3.05
N LEU A 31 2.59 5.37 -2.85
CA LEU A 31 1.16 5.29 -2.57
C LEU A 31 0.36 5.65 -3.83
N MET A 32 -0.67 4.84 -4.11
CA MET A 32 -1.60 5.08 -5.21
C MET A 32 -3.01 4.85 -4.70
N PHE A 33 -3.87 5.85 -4.87
CA PHE A 33 -5.26 5.82 -4.43
C PHE A 33 -6.18 5.69 -5.64
N TYR A 34 -7.18 4.83 -5.51
CA TYR A 34 -8.16 4.56 -6.56
C TYR A 34 -9.55 4.64 -5.95
N LYS A 35 -10.45 5.39 -6.59
CA LYS A 35 -11.87 5.38 -6.21
C LYS A 35 -12.51 4.08 -6.69
N TYR A 36 -13.51 3.61 -5.95
CA TYR A 36 -14.33 2.49 -6.38
C TYR A 36 -14.95 2.76 -7.76
N ASN A 37 -15.01 1.72 -8.58
CA ASN A 37 -15.57 1.77 -9.92
C ASN A 37 -16.60 0.65 -10.07
N SER A 38 -17.81 0.95 -10.56
CA SER A 38 -18.88 -0.04 -10.70
C SER A 38 -18.52 -1.25 -11.56
N SER A 39 -17.51 -1.14 -12.45
CA SER A 39 -16.99 -2.29 -13.19
C SER A 39 -16.28 -3.34 -12.31
N MET A 40 -16.00 -3.02 -11.04
CA MET A 40 -15.44 -3.91 -10.03
C MET A 40 -16.50 -4.63 -9.19
N GLU A 41 -17.78 -4.39 -9.44
CA GLU A 41 -18.87 -5.05 -8.72
C GLU A 41 -18.75 -6.59 -8.81
N GLY A 42 -18.77 -7.25 -7.65
CA GLY A 42 -18.62 -8.70 -7.52
C GLY A 42 -17.23 -9.25 -7.85
N LYS A 43 -16.22 -8.39 -8.02
CA LYS A 43 -14.83 -8.79 -8.24
C LYS A 43 -14.00 -8.57 -6.98
N ASP A 44 -13.02 -9.43 -6.76
CA ASP A 44 -12.01 -9.29 -5.73
C ASP A 44 -10.81 -8.52 -6.30
N PRO A 45 -10.57 -7.26 -5.87
CA PRO A 45 -9.46 -6.45 -6.37
C PRO A 45 -8.10 -7.06 -6.06
N ALA A 46 -7.92 -7.62 -4.86
CA ALA A 46 -6.66 -8.22 -4.43
C ALA A 46 -6.31 -9.43 -5.31
N LYS A 47 -7.30 -10.28 -5.63
CA LYS A 47 -7.10 -11.38 -6.58
C LYS A 47 -6.69 -10.89 -7.96
N ILE A 48 -7.36 -9.88 -8.51
CA ILE A 48 -7.04 -9.32 -9.83
C ILE A 48 -5.60 -8.78 -9.86
N ILE A 49 -5.20 -8.06 -8.81
CA ILE A 49 -3.83 -7.53 -8.69
C ILE A 49 -2.82 -8.67 -8.56
N LYS A 50 -3.09 -9.68 -7.71
CA LYS A 50 -2.21 -10.86 -7.55
C LYS A 50 -1.98 -11.59 -8.87
N ASP A 51 -3.06 -11.84 -9.62
CA ASP A 51 -3.01 -12.51 -10.92
C ASP A 51 -2.23 -11.66 -11.94
N GLY A 52 -2.49 -10.35 -11.99
CA GLY A 52 -1.78 -9.40 -12.84
C GLY A 52 -0.27 -9.34 -12.56
N LEU A 53 0.11 -9.31 -11.27
CA LEU A 53 1.50 -9.34 -10.83
C LEU A 53 2.17 -10.66 -11.20
N SER A 54 1.53 -11.81 -10.94
CA SER A 54 2.09 -13.12 -11.27
C SER A 54 2.39 -13.26 -12.78
N ASN A 55 1.49 -12.76 -13.64
CA ASN A 55 1.70 -12.73 -15.08
C ASN A 55 2.84 -11.78 -15.48
N THR A 56 2.87 -10.59 -14.90
CA THR A 56 3.87 -9.54 -15.23
C THR A 56 5.27 -9.94 -14.78
N LEU A 57 5.41 -10.64 -13.65
CA LEU A 57 6.68 -11.14 -13.14
C LEU A 57 7.36 -12.17 -14.06
N VAL A 58 6.67 -12.70 -15.08
CA VAL A 58 7.35 -13.50 -16.12
C VAL A 58 8.28 -12.61 -16.96
N LEU A 59 7.84 -11.39 -17.27
CA LEU A 59 8.61 -10.41 -18.05
C LEU A 59 9.60 -9.63 -17.17
N TYR A 60 9.19 -9.33 -15.94
CA TYR A 60 9.98 -8.59 -14.95
C TYR A 60 10.53 -9.50 -13.86
N TYR A 61 10.99 -10.69 -14.25
CA TYR A 61 11.43 -11.74 -13.34
C TYR A 61 12.53 -11.35 -12.35
N PRO A 62 13.43 -10.37 -12.60
CA PRO A 62 14.39 -9.95 -11.59
C PRO A 62 13.72 -9.41 -10.32
N LEU A 63 12.53 -8.82 -10.41
CA LEU A 63 11.79 -8.32 -9.25
C LEU A 63 11.34 -9.44 -8.30
N ALA A 64 11.19 -10.66 -8.82
CA ALA A 64 10.89 -11.85 -8.00
C ALA A 64 12.15 -12.48 -7.36
N GLY A 65 13.32 -11.87 -7.53
CA GLY A 65 14.58 -12.32 -6.97
C GLY A 65 14.91 -11.71 -5.61
N ARG A 66 16.19 -11.80 -5.23
CA ARG A 66 16.77 -11.17 -4.03
C ARG A 66 18.06 -10.45 -4.39
N ILE A 67 18.28 -9.27 -3.80
CA ILE A 67 19.61 -8.67 -3.84
C ILE A 67 20.54 -9.48 -2.92
N VAL A 68 21.72 -9.79 -3.44
CA VAL A 68 22.81 -10.41 -2.70
C VAL A 68 24.09 -9.61 -2.88
N GLU A 69 24.95 -9.64 -1.88
CA GLU A 69 26.26 -8.99 -1.92
C GLU A 69 27.33 -9.97 -2.40
N GLY A 70 28.06 -9.61 -3.45
CA GLY A 70 29.18 -10.37 -3.99
C GLY A 70 30.55 -9.89 -3.51
N PRO A 71 31.63 -10.38 -4.14
CA PRO A 71 32.98 -9.88 -3.88
C PRO A 71 33.06 -8.36 -4.04
N ASN A 72 33.88 -7.70 -3.21
CA ASN A 72 34.05 -6.24 -3.19
C ASN A 72 32.76 -5.45 -2.91
N ARG A 73 31.78 -6.06 -2.23
CA ARG A 73 30.47 -5.45 -1.92
C ARG A 73 29.60 -5.10 -3.13
N LYS A 74 29.92 -5.66 -4.31
CA LYS A 74 29.14 -5.45 -5.54
C LYS A 74 27.78 -6.13 -5.38
N LEU A 75 26.70 -5.37 -5.55
CA LEU A 75 25.35 -5.92 -5.50
C LEU A 75 24.98 -6.65 -6.80
N MET A 76 24.24 -7.74 -6.63
CA MET A 76 23.67 -8.54 -7.71
C MET A 76 22.25 -8.95 -7.35
N VAL A 77 21.42 -9.19 -8.36
CA VAL A 77 20.11 -9.82 -8.18
C VAL A 77 20.24 -11.31 -8.47
N ASN A 78 19.98 -12.13 -7.46
CA ASN A 78 19.75 -13.56 -7.64
C ASN A 78 18.32 -13.77 -8.11
N CYS A 79 18.15 -14.07 -9.40
CA CYS A 79 16.86 -14.33 -10.01
C CYS A 79 16.40 -15.76 -9.68
N ASN A 80 15.94 -15.98 -8.45
CA ASN A 80 15.57 -17.29 -7.92
C ASN A 80 14.06 -17.56 -7.89
N SER A 81 13.25 -16.65 -8.44
CA SER A 81 11.79 -16.77 -8.51
C SER A 81 11.08 -16.94 -7.17
N GLU A 82 11.70 -16.53 -6.05
CA GLU A 82 11.06 -16.59 -4.73
C GLU A 82 9.82 -15.69 -4.63
N GLY A 83 9.69 -14.72 -5.54
CA GLY A 83 8.52 -13.87 -5.68
C GLY A 83 8.60 -12.58 -4.88
N ILE A 84 7.51 -11.82 -4.96
CA ILE A 84 7.30 -10.55 -4.27
C ILE A 84 6.35 -10.72 -3.09
N MET A 85 6.43 -9.83 -2.11
CA MET A 85 5.49 -9.82 -1.00
C MET A 85 4.19 -9.11 -1.40
N PHE A 86 3.05 -9.69 -0.99
CA PHE A 86 1.74 -9.07 -1.15
C PHE A 86 1.00 -9.14 0.17
N ILE A 87 0.47 -8.00 0.60
CA ILE A 87 -0.26 -7.84 1.86
C ILE A 87 -1.64 -7.30 1.54
N GLU A 88 -2.65 -7.88 2.18
CA GLU A 88 -4.01 -7.33 2.20
C GLU A 88 -4.21 -6.73 3.58
N ALA A 89 -4.78 -5.54 3.60
CA ALA A 89 -5.10 -4.82 4.81
C ALA A 89 -6.43 -4.08 4.61
N ASP A 90 -7.08 -3.78 5.71
CA ASP A 90 -8.29 -2.97 5.76
C ASP A 90 -8.01 -1.81 6.71
N ALA A 91 -8.51 -0.61 6.37
CA ALA A 91 -8.48 0.53 7.26
C ALA A 91 -9.84 1.22 7.31
N ASN A 92 -10.30 1.48 8.54
CA ASN A 92 -11.52 2.24 8.80
C ASN A 92 -11.25 3.74 8.68
N VAL A 93 -10.96 4.17 7.45
CA VAL A 93 -10.64 5.55 7.08
C VAL A 93 -11.31 5.87 5.76
N GLU A 94 -12.16 6.89 5.74
CA GLU A 94 -12.76 7.38 4.51
C GLU A 94 -11.70 8.09 3.65
N LEU A 95 -11.60 7.69 2.37
CA LEU A 95 -10.66 8.31 1.43
C LEU A 95 -10.93 9.83 1.27
N GLU A 96 -12.18 10.26 1.41
CA GLU A 96 -12.58 11.67 1.34
C GLU A 96 -12.01 12.51 2.50
N LYS A 97 -11.91 11.92 3.70
CA LYS A 97 -11.31 12.58 4.87
C LYS A 97 -9.80 12.79 4.70
N LEU A 98 -9.14 11.95 3.91
CA LEU A 98 -7.73 12.13 3.58
C LEU A 98 -7.50 13.30 2.61
N GLY A 99 -8.51 13.68 1.81
CA GLY A 99 -8.50 14.88 0.97
C GLY A 99 -7.26 15.04 0.10
N ASP A 100 -6.78 16.28 -0.06
CA ASP A 100 -5.54 16.60 -0.79
C ASP A 100 -4.27 16.21 -0.01
N SER A 101 -4.39 15.79 1.25
CA SER A 101 -3.25 15.44 2.11
C SER A 101 -2.57 14.12 1.71
N ILE A 102 -3.17 13.35 0.80
CA ILE A 102 -2.54 12.15 0.21
C ILE A 102 -1.47 12.49 -0.85
N ILE A 103 -1.37 13.76 -1.26
CA ILE A 103 -0.36 14.23 -2.21
C ILE A 103 0.99 14.38 -1.48
N PRO A 104 2.12 13.93 -2.07
CA PRO A 104 3.42 14.03 -1.43
C PRO A 104 3.78 15.47 -0.98
N PRO A 105 4.27 15.66 0.26
CA PRO A 105 4.51 14.61 1.27
C PRO A 105 3.20 14.17 1.97
N CYS A 106 2.88 12.87 1.86
CA CYS A 106 1.73 12.27 2.54
C CYS A 106 2.08 12.03 4.01
N PRO A 107 1.39 12.67 4.97
CA PRO A 107 1.72 12.55 6.39
C PRO A 107 1.37 11.17 6.97
N TYR A 108 0.48 10.43 6.32
CA TYR A 108 -0.03 9.14 6.77
C TYR A 108 0.77 7.95 6.23
N ILE A 109 1.94 8.19 5.61
CA ILE A 109 2.68 7.13 4.90
C ILE A 109 3.10 5.98 5.82
N GLU A 110 3.47 6.27 7.06
CA GLU A 110 3.87 5.25 8.04
C GLU A 110 2.67 4.47 8.60
N GLU A 111 1.48 5.07 8.58
CA GLU A 111 0.23 4.49 9.08
C GLU A 111 -0.43 3.61 8.01
N LEU A 112 -0.32 4.03 6.74
CA LEU A 112 -0.90 3.33 5.60
C LEU A 112 -0.01 2.21 5.07
N LEU A 113 1.31 2.25 5.31
CA LEU A 113 2.24 1.24 4.83
C LEU A 113 2.65 0.27 5.94
N TYR A 114 2.54 -1.01 5.65
CA TYR A 114 3.12 -2.04 6.47
C TYR A 114 4.64 -2.07 6.29
N ASN A 115 5.36 -1.86 7.40
CA ASN A 115 6.80 -2.05 7.49
C ASN A 115 7.09 -3.47 8.01
N GLU A 116 7.67 -4.33 7.18
CA GLU A 116 8.02 -5.69 7.59
C GLU A 116 9.21 -5.66 8.57
N PRO A 117 9.06 -6.24 9.78
CA PRO A 117 10.16 -6.23 10.75
C PRO A 117 11.43 -6.87 10.19
N GLY A 118 12.53 -6.13 10.22
CA GLY A 118 13.82 -6.59 9.70
C GLY A 118 13.98 -6.45 8.18
N SER A 119 13.06 -5.76 7.49
CA SER A 119 13.20 -5.38 6.08
C SER A 119 13.80 -3.98 5.86
N ASP A 120 14.40 -3.38 6.89
CA ASP A 120 15.04 -2.06 6.80
C ASP A 120 16.28 -2.04 5.86
N GLY A 121 16.76 -3.22 5.46
CA GLY A 121 17.84 -3.39 4.51
C GLY A 121 17.36 -3.89 3.14
N ILE A 122 18.28 -3.92 2.17
CA ILE A 122 18.00 -4.41 0.81
C ILE A 122 18.51 -5.83 0.57
N ILE A 123 19.49 -6.30 1.34
CA ILE A 123 20.13 -7.61 1.14
C ILE A 123 19.22 -8.72 1.64
N GLY A 124 18.94 -9.70 0.79
CA GLY A 124 18.09 -10.85 1.12
C GLY A 124 16.60 -10.52 1.31
N CYS A 125 16.22 -9.24 1.23
CA CYS A 125 14.84 -8.80 1.33
C CYS A 125 14.12 -8.92 -0.01
N THR A 126 12.78 -8.90 0.02
CA THR A 126 12.00 -8.84 -1.21
C THR A 126 12.27 -7.52 -1.95
N LEU A 127 12.36 -7.57 -3.28
CA LEU A 127 12.62 -6.38 -4.09
C LEU A 127 11.38 -5.53 -4.33
N MET A 128 10.20 -6.08 -4.04
CA MET A 128 8.94 -5.39 -4.17
C MET A 128 7.96 -5.91 -3.13
N LEU A 129 7.35 -4.99 -2.39
CA LEU A 129 6.21 -5.22 -1.52
C LEU A 129 5.03 -4.46 -2.13
N VAL A 130 3.93 -5.17 -2.36
CA VAL A 130 2.67 -4.55 -2.77
C VAL A 130 1.66 -4.75 -1.65
N GLN A 131 1.02 -3.67 -1.23
CA GLN A 131 -0.06 -3.73 -0.26
C GLN A 131 -1.36 -3.29 -0.94
N GLY A 132 -2.38 -4.14 -0.87
CA GLY A 132 -3.77 -3.73 -1.13
C GLY A 132 -4.39 -3.28 0.19
N LEU A 133 -4.78 -2.02 0.27
CA LEU A 133 -5.51 -1.47 1.42
C LEU A 133 -6.94 -1.14 0.97
N GLU A 134 -7.93 -1.82 1.53
CA GLU A 134 -9.34 -1.45 1.38
C GLU A 134 -9.68 -0.38 2.42
N LEU A 135 -10.29 0.71 1.96
CA LEU A 135 -10.70 1.84 2.78
C LEU A 135 -12.22 1.79 2.94
N ASP A 136 -12.71 1.96 4.17
CA ASP A 136 -14.15 2.02 4.42
C ASP A 136 -14.76 3.27 3.75
N ASP A 137 -15.75 3.06 2.88
CA ASP A 137 -16.77 4.06 2.55
C ASP A 137 -17.85 3.94 3.65
N LEU A 138 -17.65 4.62 4.78
CA LEU A 138 -18.78 4.83 5.70
C LEU A 138 -19.74 5.80 5.00
N ASP A 139 -20.72 5.23 4.30
CA ASP A 139 -21.90 5.96 3.85
C ASP A 139 -22.48 6.74 5.05
N LEU A 140 -22.40 8.07 4.99
CA LEU A 140 -23.13 8.98 5.88
C LEU A 140 -24.65 8.70 5.88
N ASP A 141 -25.15 7.87 4.95
CA ASP A 141 -26.53 7.37 4.93
C ASP A 141 -26.91 6.57 6.18
N PHE A 142 -25.96 6.10 6.99
CA PHE A 142 -26.28 5.46 8.28
C PHE A 142 -26.61 6.47 9.39
N TYR A 143 -26.21 7.74 9.28
CA TYR A 143 -26.44 8.77 10.31
C TYR A 143 -27.62 9.70 10.00
N LEU A 144 -28.26 9.58 8.84
CA LEU A 144 -29.41 10.39 8.44
C LEU A 144 -30.69 9.55 8.32
N GLN A 145 -31.04 8.80 9.37
CA GLN A 145 -32.32 8.06 9.42
C GLN A 145 -33.50 8.88 9.98
N ASP A 146 -33.30 10.09 10.49
CA ASP A 146 -34.38 10.91 11.05
C ASP A 146 -34.26 12.39 10.62
N SER A 147 -35.33 12.95 10.04
CA SER A 147 -35.31 14.33 9.52
C SER A 147 -35.21 15.40 10.62
N ARG A 148 -35.21 14.98 11.89
CA ARG A 148 -35.06 15.84 13.07
C ARG A 148 -33.61 16.19 13.37
N ASP A 149 -32.66 15.40 12.89
CA ASP A 149 -31.23 15.64 13.13
C ASP A 149 -30.65 16.72 12.20
N LEU A 150 -31.27 16.95 11.03
CA LEU A 150 -30.91 18.06 10.13
C LEU A 150 -31.21 19.44 10.74
N GLU A 151 -32.27 19.56 11.55
CA GLU A 151 -32.73 20.83 12.10
C GLU A 151 -31.82 21.29 13.26
N LEU A 152 -31.29 20.34 14.04
CA LEU A 152 -30.31 20.61 15.10
C LEU A 152 -28.93 21.07 14.57
N VAL A 153 -28.52 20.56 13.41
CA VAL A 153 -27.23 20.93 12.78
C VAL A 153 -27.30 22.33 12.15
N LEU A 154 -28.47 22.75 11.65
CA LEU A 154 -28.63 24.06 10.99
C LEU A 154 -28.89 25.21 11.98
N GLU A 155 -29.55 24.97 13.11
CA GLU A 155 -29.83 26.03 14.09
C GLU A 155 -28.64 26.41 14.98
N SER A 156 -27.61 25.57 15.07
CA SER A 156 -26.46 25.78 15.96
C SER A 156 -25.30 26.61 15.37
N GLY A 157 -25.36 26.98 14.08
CA GLY A 157 -24.55 28.08 13.54
C GLY A 157 -23.02 27.91 13.62
N GLY A 158 -22.50 26.68 13.65
CA GLY A 158 -21.07 26.38 13.60
C GLY A 158 -20.75 25.13 14.41
N LEU A 159 -20.02 24.17 13.80
CA LEU A 159 -19.49 23.00 14.49
C LEU A 159 -18.48 23.48 15.54
N ASP A 160 -18.93 23.63 16.78
CA ASP A 160 -18.05 23.77 17.94
C ASP A 160 -17.58 22.36 18.35
N LEU A 161 -16.47 21.92 17.75
CA LEU A 161 -15.88 20.59 17.90
C LEU A 161 -15.45 20.28 19.35
N ASP A 162 -15.26 21.31 20.19
CA ASP A 162 -14.87 21.14 21.59
C ASP A 162 -16.02 20.61 22.46
N ARG A 163 -17.28 20.81 22.04
CA ARG A 163 -18.45 20.31 22.78
C ARG A 163 -18.76 18.84 22.47
N PHE A 164 -18.35 18.34 21.31
CA PHE A 164 -18.61 16.97 20.86
C PHE A 164 -17.72 15.95 21.58
N GLU A 165 -16.47 16.31 21.93
CA GLU A 165 -15.58 15.42 22.70
C GLU A 165 -16.09 15.14 24.13
N LEU A 166 -16.80 16.09 24.75
CA LEU A 166 -17.24 15.94 26.15
C LEU A 166 -18.41 14.96 26.36
N GLU A 167 -19.25 14.74 25.35
CA GLU A 167 -20.38 13.81 25.46
C GLU A 167 -19.95 12.34 25.26
N CYS A 168 -18.93 12.08 24.43
CA CYS A 168 -18.38 10.75 24.18
C CYS A 168 -17.62 10.16 25.37
N MET A 169 -17.17 10.97 26.33
CA MET A 169 -16.44 10.49 27.52
C MET A 169 -17.33 10.06 28.69
N ASN A 170 -18.65 10.27 28.63
CA ASN A 170 -19.57 10.00 29.75
C ASN A 170 -20.76 9.07 29.42
N SER A 171 -20.70 8.30 28.32
CA SER A 171 -21.71 7.30 27.98
C SER A 171 -21.14 5.89 27.82
#